data_AF-A0AAW9ZYG0-F1
#
_entry.id   AF-A0AAW9ZYG0-F1
#
_cell.length_a   1.000
_cell.length_b   1.000
_cell.length_c   1.000
_cell.angle_alpha   90.00
_cell.angle_beta   90.00
_cell.angle_gamma   90.00
#
_symmetry.space_group_name_H-M   'P 1'
#
loop_
_entity.id
_entity.type
_entity.pdbx_description
1 polymer ?
#
loop_
_entity_poly.entity_id
_entity_poly.type
_entity_poly.pdbx_seq_one_letter_code
_entity_poly.pdbx_strand_id
1 'polypeptide(L)'
;MDVKQAIEQHLEMNNGRINSAIECTARLAAKAATSLNEVEKRLDEESFTAAFFGALAASLPLSVLAYSRQEGEDYAWLKYDKSSGSWPESESGADFCLVFDLSTLKSRMAIFQAKSDSSKRSTNNTLVLNQSRKEQGEKVLQVKRLVETASRIASEGSADQVAWNELGWIHYLCQFESGLRCVPISKIGGQVEQIIKNIPSVKKSIPVNKNNSVVFTDVIADAFGASSTYWRTIERSELSSLPSAIRLTEIGQLMKIYVITDDPNGWDNSLDASSPTVVSKVKAINENKDLKESKDLKESKDLKESKDLKESVNRKREKSAEKKDASNRVVAKKK
;
A
#
# COMPACT_ATOMS: atom_id res chain seq x y z
N MET A 1 31.12 -6.81 11.28
CA MET A 1 30.34 -6.28 10.14
C MET A 1 29.27 -5.38 10.73
N ASP A 2 29.22 -4.11 10.35
CA ASP A 2 28.14 -3.24 10.83
C ASP A 2 26.82 -3.58 10.11
N VAL A 3 25.69 -3.15 10.68
CA VAL A 3 24.35 -3.47 10.19
C VAL A 3 24.15 -3.01 8.74
N LYS A 4 24.75 -1.88 8.37
CA LYS A 4 24.64 -1.32 7.02
C LYS A 4 25.35 -2.23 6.01
N GLN A 5 26.59 -2.62 6.28
CA GLN A 5 27.36 -3.51 5.41
C GLN A 5 26.67 -4.86 5.25
N ALA A 6 26.07 -5.40 6.32
CA ALA A 6 25.30 -6.64 6.29
C ALA A 6 24.10 -6.54 5.33
N ILE A 7 23.35 -5.43 5.40
CA ILE A 7 22.20 -5.17 4.54
C ILE A 7 22.64 -4.99 3.09
N GLU A 8 23.68 -4.19 2.83
CA GLU A 8 24.17 -3.94 1.47
C GLU A 8 24.65 -5.22 0.79
N GLN A 9 25.31 -6.10 1.56
CA GLN A 9 25.70 -7.42 1.08
C GLN A 9 24.48 -8.30 0.80
N HIS A 10 23.49 -8.32 1.69
CA HIS A 10 22.27 -9.11 1.52
C HIS A 10 21.42 -8.67 0.31
N LEU A 11 21.42 -7.37 0.02
CA LEU A 11 20.76 -6.79 -1.14
C LEU A 11 21.57 -6.97 -2.45
N GLU A 12 22.72 -7.65 -2.39
CA GLU A 12 23.57 -7.96 -3.56
C GLU A 12 23.91 -6.71 -4.39
N MET A 13 24.19 -5.60 -3.69
CA MET A 13 24.37 -4.28 -4.31
C MET A 13 25.71 -4.21 -5.09
N ASN A 14 25.70 -4.58 -6.36
CA ASN A 14 26.88 -4.61 -7.24
C ASN A 14 27.32 -3.24 -7.80
N ASN A 15 27.14 -2.13 -7.06
CA ASN A 15 27.60 -0.73 -7.32
C ASN A 15 26.53 0.34 -7.05
N GLY A 16 25.29 -0.03 -6.70
CA GLY A 16 24.28 0.93 -6.27
C GLY A 16 24.54 1.39 -4.82
N ARG A 17 24.30 2.67 -4.52
CA ARG A 17 24.33 3.19 -3.15
C ARG A 17 22.90 3.41 -2.68
N ILE A 18 22.55 2.86 -1.52
CA ILE A 18 21.31 3.23 -0.82
C ILE A 18 21.56 4.56 -0.12
N ASN A 19 20.65 5.51 -0.32
CA ASN A 19 20.83 6.88 0.13
C ASN A 19 19.92 7.25 1.32
N SER A 20 18.91 6.45 1.61
CA SER A 20 17.96 6.72 2.70
C SER A 20 17.49 5.46 3.44
N ALA A 21 16.98 5.67 4.66
CA ALA A 21 16.33 4.60 5.42
C ALA A 21 15.06 4.09 4.70
N ILE A 22 14.32 4.96 4.00
CA ILE A 22 13.12 4.56 3.25
C ILE A 22 13.47 3.70 2.03
N GLU A 23 14.52 4.08 1.29
CA GLU A 23 15.03 3.26 0.19
C GLU A 23 15.47 1.88 0.67
N CYS A 24 16.22 1.83 1.77
CA CYS A 24 16.63 0.58 2.40
C CYS A 24 15.41 -0.28 2.78
N THR A 25 14.41 0.33 3.43
CA THR A 25 13.17 -0.33 3.87
C THR A 25 12.43 -0.95 2.69
N ALA A 26 12.25 -0.17 1.61
CA ALA A 26 11.54 -0.62 0.43
C ALA A 26 12.29 -1.77 -0.27
N ARG A 27 13.61 -1.68 -0.41
CA ARG A 27 14.44 -2.72 -1.03
C ARG A 27 14.44 -4.02 -0.21
N LEU A 28 14.56 -3.93 1.11
CA LEU A 28 14.45 -5.09 2.01
C LEU A 28 13.08 -5.76 1.89
N ALA A 29 12.01 -4.99 1.91
CA ALA A 29 10.66 -5.52 1.75
C ALA A 29 10.45 -6.17 0.37
N ALA A 30 11.02 -5.60 -0.69
CA ALA A 30 10.96 -6.16 -2.04
C ALA A 30 11.72 -7.50 -2.14
N LYS A 31 12.89 -7.60 -1.50
CA LYS A 31 13.67 -8.85 -1.42
C LYS A 31 12.89 -9.90 -0.62
N ALA A 32 12.31 -9.54 0.53
CA ALA A 32 11.46 -10.43 1.31
C ALA A 32 10.25 -10.93 0.50
N ALA A 33 9.56 -10.05 -0.22
CA ALA A 33 8.47 -10.43 -1.12
C ALA A 33 8.93 -11.38 -2.24
N THR A 34 10.13 -11.17 -2.77
CA THR A 34 10.73 -12.07 -3.77
C THR A 34 10.96 -13.46 -3.18
N SER A 35 11.51 -13.56 -1.95
CA SER A 35 11.67 -14.83 -1.25
C SER A 35 10.34 -15.50 -0.92
N LEU A 36 9.30 -14.74 -0.57
CA LEU A 36 7.94 -15.28 -0.37
C LEU A 36 7.36 -15.88 -1.66
N ASN A 37 7.80 -15.45 -2.84
CA ASN A 37 7.37 -16.02 -4.11
C ASN A 37 8.07 -17.37 -4.42
N GLU A 38 9.19 -17.68 -3.77
CA GLU A 38 9.99 -18.89 -4.00
C GLU A 38 9.49 -20.10 -3.19
N VAL A 39 8.56 -19.90 -2.26
CA VAL A 39 8.00 -21.00 -1.46
C VAL A 39 7.18 -21.96 -2.32
N GLU A 40 7.16 -23.25 -1.95
CA GLU A 40 6.49 -24.33 -2.71
C GLU A 40 5.01 -24.03 -2.98
N LYS A 41 4.30 -23.48 -1.99
CA LYS A 41 2.94 -22.97 -2.13
C LYS A 41 2.92 -21.45 -2.03
N ARG A 42 3.01 -20.79 -3.19
CA ARG A 42 2.85 -19.34 -3.30
C ARG A 42 1.56 -18.87 -2.63
N LEU A 43 1.65 -17.73 -1.96
CA LEU A 43 0.54 -17.09 -1.28
C LEU A 43 -0.54 -16.67 -2.28
N ASP A 44 -1.78 -16.57 -1.80
CA ASP A 44 -2.83 -15.88 -2.55
C ASP A 44 -2.55 -14.37 -2.63
N GLU A 45 -3.32 -13.66 -3.46
CA GLU A 45 -3.14 -12.23 -3.75
C GLU A 45 -3.28 -11.36 -2.48
N GLU A 46 -4.24 -11.66 -1.59
CA GLU A 46 -4.47 -10.89 -0.36
C GLU A 46 -3.38 -11.17 0.68
N SER A 47 -3.06 -12.44 0.90
CA SER A 47 -2.02 -12.88 1.85
C SER A 47 -0.65 -12.33 1.47
N PHE A 48 -0.30 -12.37 0.18
CA PHE A 48 0.95 -11.80 -0.31
C PHE A 48 1.01 -10.29 -0.08
N THR A 49 -0.06 -9.58 -0.43
CA THR A 49 -0.15 -8.12 -0.26
C THR A 49 0.03 -7.74 1.21
N ALA A 50 -0.64 -8.45 2.12
CA ALA A 50 -0.48 -8.25 3.57
C ALA A 50 0.95 -8.55 4.05
N ALA A 51 1.55 -9.65 3.60
CA ALA A 51 2.91 -10.02 3.97
C ALA A 51 3.95 -8.98 3.50
N PHE A 52 3.79 -8.45 2.28
CA PHE A 52 4.64 -7.40 1.76
C PHE A 52 4.53 -6.10 2.57
N PHE A 53 3.33 -5.68 2.99
CA PHE A 53 3.19 -4.53 3.88
C PHE A 53 3.76 -4.78 5.27
N GLY A 54 3.61 -6.00 5.80
CA GLY A 54 4.28 -6.42 7.02
C GLY A 54 5.79 -6.28 6.90
N ALA A 55 6.38 -6.70 5.78
CA ALA A 55 7.81 -6.55 5.51
C ALA A 55 8.23 -5.07 5.40
N LEU A 56 7.42 -4.20 4.80
CA LEU A 56 7.67 -2.76 4.75
C LEU A 56 7.67 -2.12 6.16
N ALA A 57 6.74 -2.50 7.03
CA ALA A 57 6.70 -2.00 8.40
C ALA A 57 7.87 -2.54 9.24
N ALA A 58 8.15 -3.85 9.13
CA ALA A 58 9.18 -4.53 9.91
C ALA A 58 10.61 -4.14 9.52
N SER A 59 10.83 -3.76 8.26
CA SER A 59 12.18 -3.39 7.77
C SER A 59 12.59 -1.97 8.18
N LEU A 60 11.65 -1.13 8.62
CA LEU A 60 11.94 0.28 8.90
C LEU A 60 12.95 0.49 10.02
N PRO A 61 12.80 -0.08 11.22
CA PRO A 61 13.69 0.28 12.31
C PRO A 61 15.12 -0.21 12.04
N LEU A 62 15.27 -1.33 11.32
CA LEU A 62 16.56 -1.84 10.88
C LEU A 62 17.22 -0.89 9.86
N SER A 63 16.41 -0.35 8.95
CA SER A 63 16.86 0.61 7.95
C SER A 63 17.27 1.95 8.55
N VAL A 64 16.54 2.43 9.56
CA VAL A 64 16.88 3.64 10.32
C VAL A 64 18.19 3.45 11.08
N LEU A 65 18.43 2.26 11.64
CA LEU A 65 19.70 1.94 12.29
C LEU A 65 20.89 2.01 11.32
N ALA A 66 20.69 1.54 10.08
CA ALA A 66 21.76 1.50 9.07
C ALA A 66 22.05 2.85 8.40
N TYR A 67 21.04 3.69 8.14
CA TYR A 67 21.18 4.90 7.32
C TYR A 67 20.84 6.22 8.03
N SER A 68 20.33 6.15 9.27
CA SER A 68 19.64 7.28 9.94
C SER A 68 18.41 7.76 9.15
N ARG A 69 17.41 8.31 9.85
CA ARG A 69 16.23 8.88 9.20
C ARG A 69 16.50 10.34 8.84
N GLN A 70 16.20 10.75 7.61
CA GLN A 70 16.27 12.17 7.23
C GLN A 70 14.96 12.88 7.55
N GLU A 71 15.02 14.19 7.78
CA GLU A 71 13.83 15.02 8.00
C GLU A 71 12.99 15.10 6.72
N GLY A 72 11.67 14.90 6.85
CA GLY A 72 10.74 14.88 5.71
C GLY A 72 10.63 13.54 4.98
N GLU A 73 11.41 12.52 5.34
CA GLU A 73 11.24 11.16 4.79
C GLU A 73 10.03 10.44 5.41
N ASP A 74 9.15 9.98 4.53
CA ASP A 74 7.99 9.17 4.88
C ASP A 74 7.64 8.18 3.76
N TYR A 75 6.87 7.16 4.10
CA TYR A 75 6.25 6.29 3.11
C TYR A 75 4.87 5.90 3.58
N ALA A 76 3.93 6.01 2.67
CA ALA A 76 2.54 5.81 2.93
C ALA A 76 2.00 4.77 1.97
N TRP A 77 1.19 3.88 2.53
CA TRP A 77 0.41 2.93 1.77
C TRP A 77 -0.97 3.50 1.56
N LEU A 78 -1.36 3.70 0.30
CA LEU A 78 -2.73 4.04 -0.05
C LEU A 78 -3.54 2.75 -0.15
N LYS A 79 -4.45 2.56 0.80
CA LYS A 79 -5.44 1.49 0.76
C LYS A 79 -6.71 2.04 0.12
N TYR A 80 -7.15 1.44 -0.98
CA TYR A 80 -8.48 1.69 -1.53
C TYR A 80 -9.51 1.00 -0.63
N ASP A 81 -10.56 1.71 -0.21
CA ASP A 81 -11.59 1.13 0.65
C ASP A 81 -12.40 0.05 -0.11
N LYS A 82 -12.73 -1.07 0.54
CA LYS A 82 -13.40 -2.19 -0.14
C LYS A 82 -14.84 -1.89 -0.59
N SER A 83 -15.53 -0.91 0.02
CA SER A 83 -16.96 -0.67 -0.22
C SER A 83 -17.53 0.71 0.16
N SER A 84 -16.72 1.64 0.66
CA SER A 84 -17.18 2.97 1.06
C SER A 84 -16.06 3.99 1.01
N GLY A 85 -16.26 5.12 0.35
CA GLY A 85 -15.25 6.17 0.19
C GLY A 85 -15.34 6.80 -1.21
N SER A 86 -14.49 7.78 -1.51
CA SER A 86 -14.44 8.42 -2.83
C SER A 86 -13.74 7.55 -3.90
N TRP A 87 -12.97 6.53 -3.49
CA TRP A 87 -12.21 5.63 -4.38
C TRP A 87 -12.24 4.17 -3.89
N PRO A 88 -13.36 3.45 -4.02
CA PRO A 88 -13.40 2.06 -3.61
C PRO A 88 -12.58 1.14 -4.55
N GLU A 89 -12.05 0.03 -4.03
CA GLU A 89 -11.25 -0.96 -4.79
C GLU A 89 -11.98 -1.48 -6.04
N SER A 90 -13.31 -1.61 -5.94
CA SER A 90 -14.17 -1.97 -7.08
C SER A 90 -14.16 -0.93 -8.21
N GLU A 91 -13.93 0.33 -7.88
CA GLU A 91 -13.82 1.42 -8.85
C GLU A 91 -12.38 1.64 -9.31
N SER A 92 -11.38 1.35 -8.46
CA SER A 92 -9.98 1.51 -8.83
C SER A 92 -9.47 0.39 -9.74
N GLY A 93 -9.99 -0.84 -9.54
CA GLY A 93 -9.47 -2.04 -10.21
C GLY A 93 -8.05 -2.41 -9.78
N ALA A 94 -7.56 -1.83 -8.68
CA ALA A 94 -6.23 -2.01 -8.10
C ALA A 94 -6.31 -2.54 -6.67
N ASP A 95 -5.40 -3.44 -6.29
CA ASP A 95 -5.33 -3.98 -4.93
C ASP A 95 -4.66 -2.99 -3.97
N PHE A 96 -3.63 -2.28 -4.43
CA PHE A 96 -2.96 -1.26 -3.62
C PHE A 96 -2.24 -0.19 -4.43
N CYS A 97 -1.90 0.91 -3.75
CA CYS A 97 -1.03 1.95 -4.27
C CYS A 97 0.06 2.29 -3.25
N LEU A 98 1.30 2.43 -3.72
CA LEU A 98 2.42 2.82 -2.89
C LEU A 98 2.78 4.27 -3.15
N VAL A 99 3.08 5.00 -2.08
CA VAL A 99 3.66 6.35 -2.15
C VAL A 99 4.92 6.41 -1.31
N PHE A 100 6.02 6.82 -1.93
CA PHE A 100 7.26 7.17 -1.24
C PHE A 100 7.43 8.68 -1.23
N ASP A 101 7.54 9.26 -0.04
CA ASP A 101 7.85 10.68 0.12
C ASP A 101 9.37 10.84 0.22
N LEU A 102 10.00 11.24 -0.89
CA LEU A 102 11.46 11.24 -1.04
C LEU A 102 12.09 12.55 -0.57
N SER A 103 11.33 13.64 -0.61
CA SER A 103 11.73 14.95 -0.11
C SER A 103 10.49 15.82 0.08
N THR A 104 10.64 16.98 0.73
CA THR A 104 9.54 17.92 0.99
C THR A 104 8.73 18.33 -0.24
N LEU A 105 9.29 18.19 -1.45
CA LEU A 105 8.70 18.61 -2.72
C LEU A 105 8.38 17.46 -3.68
N LYS A 106 8.83 16.23 -3.41
CA LYS A 106 8.83 15.16 -4.42
C LYS A 106 8.42 13.82 -3.81
N SER A 107 7.22 13.39 -4.16
CA SER A 107 6.75 12.04 -3.86
C SER A 107 6.68 11.18 -5.13
N ARG A 108 6.73 9.86 -4.96
CA ARG A 108 6.68 8.86 -6.02
C ARG A 108 5.52 7.93 -5.77
N MET A 109 4.73 7.67 -6.80
CA MET A 109 3.55 6.82 -6.71
C MET A 109 3.52 5.74 -7.78
N ALA A 110 3.09 4.55 -7.40
CA ALA A 110 2.77 3.47 -8.33
C ALA A 110 1.56 2.66 -7.83
N ILE A 111 0.73 2.21 -8.77
CA ILE A 111 -0.46 1.40 -8.53
C ILE A 111 -0.17 -0.05 -8.90
N PHE A 112 -0.61 -0.98 -8.06
CA PHE A 112 -0.37 -2.40 -8.23
C PHE A 112 -1.68 -3.19 -8.14
N GLN A 113 -1.90 -4.04 -9.13
CA GLN A 113 -2.86 -5.13 -9.08
C GLN A 113 -2.10 -6.44 -8.95
N ALA A 114 -2.18 -7.09 -7.79
CA ALA A 114 -1.58 -8.40 -7.58
C ALA A 114 -2.28 -9.47 -8.43
N LYS A 115 -1.48 -10.42 -8.93
CA LYS A 115 -1.92 -11.62 -9.65
C LYS A 115 -1.05 -12.80 -9.27
N SER A 116 -1.64 -13.98 -9.21
CA SER A 116 -0.92 -15.23 -8.96
C SER A 116 -1.25 -16.30 -9.99
N ASP A 117 -0.24 -17.09 -10.38
CA ASP A 117 -0.41 -18.30 -11.20
C ASP A 117 -0.49 -19.58 -10.36
N SER A 118 -0.57 -19.46 -9.02
CA SER A 118 -0.61 -20.60 -8.10
C SER A 118 -1.90 -21.42 -8.15
N SER A 119 -2.94 -20.90 -8.81
CA SER A 119 -4.22 -21.60 -8.93
C SER A 119 -4.11 -22.80 -9.89
N LYS A 120 -4.83 -23.89 -9.62
CA LYS A 120 -4.85 -25.08 -10.51
C LYS A 120 -5.36 -24.80 -11.93
N ARG A 121 -5.96 -23.62 -12.17
CA ARG A 121 -6.57 -23.22 -13.45
C ARG A 121 -5.72 -22.21 -14.22
N SER A 122 -4.64 -21.69 -13.63
CA SER A 122 -3.74 -20.76 -14.31
C SER A 122 -2.67 -21.53 -15.08
N THR A 123 -2.40 -21.07 -16.29
CA THR A 123 -1.19 -21.46 -17.02
C THR A 123 0.00 -20.75 -16.38
N ASN A 124 1.08 -21.48 -16.11
CA ASN A 124 2.29 -20.91 -15.50
C ASN A 124 2.74 -19.66 -16.27
N ASN A 125 3.17 -18.64 -15.52
CA ASN A 125 3.69 -17.39 -16.07
C ASN A 125 2.71 -16.66 -17.02
N THR A 126 1.40 -16.86 -16.88
CA THR A 126 0.40 -16.24 -17.75
C THR A 126 -0.48 -15.27 -16.97
N LEU A 127 -0.45 -14.00 -17.37
CA LEU A 127 -1.33 -12.96 -16.84
C LEU A 127 -2.69 -13.03 -17.54
N VAL A 128 -3.77 -13.17 -16.76
CA VAL A 128 -5.15 -13.21 -17.27
C VAL A 128 -5.85 -11.88 -17.00
N LEU A 129 -6.39 -11.27 -18.06
CA LEU A 129 -7.00 -9.92 -18.05
C LEU A 129 -8.52 -9.93 -18.25
N ASN A 130 -9.15 -11.12 -18.18
CA ASN A 130 -10.59 -11.28 -18.42
C ASN A 130 -11.45 -11.05 -17.17
N GLN A 131 -10.84 -10.76 -16.02
CA GLN A 131 -11.55 -10.57 -14.76
C GLN A 131 -12.49 -9.38 -14.87
N SER A 132 -13.73 -9.60 -14.47
CA SER A 132 -14.83 -8.65 -14.63
C SER A 132 -15.82 -8.74 -13.50
N ARG A 133 -16.48 -7.63 -13.19
CA ARG A 133 -17.59 -7.58 -12.25
C ARG A 133 -18.86 -7.13 -12.99
N LYS A 134 -20.04 -7.48 -12.43
CA LYS A 134 -21.31 -6.93 -12.91
C LYS A 134 -21.62 -5.66 -12.14
N GLU A 135 -21.77 -4.55 -12.83
CA GLU A 135 -22.11 -3.25 -12.27
C GLU A 135 -23.30 -2.70 -13.03
N GLN A 136 -24.41 -2.43 -12.32
CA GLN A 136 -25.66 -1.96 -12.95
C GLN A 136 -26.16 -2.83 -14.12
N GLY A 137 -25.86 -4.13 -14.11
CA GLY A 137 -26.22 -5.08 -15.18
C GLY A 137 -25.18 -5.20 -16.30
N GLU A 138 -24.20 -4.30 -16.37
CA GLU A 138 -23.12 -4.33 -17.35
C GLU A 138 -21.89 -5.08 -16.83
N LYS A 139 -21.16 -5.73 -17.75
CA LYS A 139 -19.90 -6.41 -17.44
C LYS A 139 -18.75 -5.41 -17.56
N VAL A 140 -18.17 -5.03 -16.44
CA VAL A 140 -17.02 -4.11 -16.40
C VAL A 140 -15.74 -4.90 -16.16
N LEU A 141 -14.73 -4.68 -17.00
CA LEU A 141 -13.42 -5.33 -16.88
C LEU A 141 -12.57 -4.64 -15.80
N GLN A 142 -11.86 -5.42 -14.98
CA GLN A 142 -10.95 -4.85 -13.96
C GLN A 142 -9.84 -4.01 -14.60
N VAL A 143 -9.28 -4.46 -15.73
CA VAL A 143 -8.25 -3.68 -16.47
C VAL A 143 -8.78 -2.35 -16.98
N LYS A 144 -10.08 -2.26 -17.31
CA LYS A 144 -10.72 -0.99 -17.71
C LYS A 144 -10.73 -0.01 -16.53
N ARG A 145 -11.14 -0.48 -15.34
CA ARG A 145 -11.12 0.32 -14.10
C ARG A 145 -9.72 0.81 -13.74
N LEU A 146 -8.72 -0.05 -13.91
CA LEU A 146 -7.32 0.29 -13.65
C LEU A 146 -6.82 1.44 -14.56
N VAL A 147 -7.17 1.42 -15.84
CA VAL A 147 -6.83 2.48 -16.80
C VAL A 147 -7.62 3.77 -16.56
N GLU A 148 -8.90 3.66 -16.22
CA GLU A 148 -9.75 4.81 -15.84
C GLU A 148 -9.20 5.51 -14.59
N THR A 149 -8.78 4.73 -13.58
CA THR A 149 -8.13 5.21 -12.36
C THR A 149 -6.86 5.97 -12.67
N ALA A 150 -5.99 5.39 -13.51
CA ALA A 150 -4.77 6.05 -13.92
C ALA A 150 -5.06 7.37 -14.66
N SER A 151 -6.07 7.37 -15.52
CA SER A 151 -6.50 8.56 -16.26
C SER A 151 -6.99 9.65 -15.32
N ARG A 152 -7.90 9.33 -14.39
CA ARG A 152 -8.42 10.28 -13.39
C ARG A 152 -7.32 10.95 -12.57
N ILE A 153 -6.29 10.19 -12.15
CA ILE A 153 -5.17 10.74 -11.39
C ILE A 153 -4.28 11.61 -12.28
N ALA A 154 -4.06 11.25 -13.55
CA ALA A 154 -3.19 12.00 -14.47
C ALA A 154 -3.81 13.25 -15.05
N SER A 155 -5.12 13.25 -15.23
CA SER A 155 -5.82 14.34 -15.86
C SER A 155 -6.40 15.35 -14.88
N GLU A 156 -6.14 15.20 -13.57
CA GLU A 156 -6.81 15.96 -12.50
C GLU A 156 -8.35 15.94 -12.65
N GLY A 157 -8.91 14.88 -13.25
CA GLY A 157 -10.34 14.75 -13.54
C GLY A 157 -10.79 15.16 -14.94
N SER A 158 -9.89 15.52 -15.86
CA SER A 158 -10.23 15.68 -17.28
C SER A 158 -10.59 14.33 -17.92
N ALA A 159 -11.49 14.35 -18.90
CA ALA A 159 -12.05 13.13 -19.51
C ALA A 159 -11.10 12.43 -20.50
N ASP A 160 -9.94 13.02 -20.77
CA ASP A 160 -9.01 12.50 -21.78
C ASP A 160 -8.24 11.30 -21.25
N GLN A 161 -8.20 10.25 -22.06
CA GLN A 161 -7.45 9.05 -21.73
C GLN A 161 -5.95 9.32 -21.85
N VAL A 162 -5.22 8.99 -20.79
CA VAL A 162 -3.75 9.07 -20.77
C VAL A 162 -3.16 8.14 -21.83
N ALA A 163 -2.11 8.61 -22.50
CA ALA A 163 -1.43 7.82 -23.51
C ALA A 163 -0.84 6.55 -22.88
N TRP A 164 -0.97 5.40 -23.56
CA TRP A 164 -0.59 4.10 -23.01
C TRP A 164 0.88 4.04 -22.55
N ASN A 165 1.77 4.70 -23.28
CA ASN A 165 3.20 4.80 -22.94
C ASN A 165 3.48 5.53 -21.62
N GLU A 166 2.56 6.37 -21.15
CA GLU A 166 2.65 7.11 -19.88
C GLU A 166 2.13 6.30 -18.68
N LEU A 167 1.51 5.15 -18.91
CA LEU A 167 0.99 4.25 -17.86
C LEU A 167 2.06 3.28 -17.32
N GLY A 168 3.33 3.71 -17.32
CA GLY A 168 4.45 2.91 -16.81
C GLY A 168 4.43 2.70 -15.30
N TRP A 169 3.65 3.50 -14.56
CA TRP A 169 3.50 3.47 -13.11
C TRP A 169 2.30 2.66 -12.61
N ILE A 170 1.59 2.00 -13.53
CA ILE A 170 0.48 1.10 -13.25
C ILE A 170 0.93 -0.31 -13.59
N HIS A 171 0.88 -1.20 -12.61
CA HIS A 171 1.50 -2.52 -12.70
C HIS A 171 0.50 -3.63 -12.38
N TYR A 172 0.60 -4.73 -13.11
CA TYR A 172 0.27 -6.03 -12.53
C TYR A 172 1.48 -6.58 -11.78
N LEU A 173 1.32 -6.89 -10.49
CA LEU A 173 2.34 -7.55 -9.68
C LEU A 173 2.09 -9.06 -9.69
N CYS A 174 2.89 -9.77 -10.46
CA CYS A 174 2.71 -11.19 -10.76
C CYS A 174 3.60 -12.07 -9.88
N GLN A 175 2.98 -12.86 -9.01
CA GLN A 175 3.59 -13.93 -8.22
C GLN A 175 3.69 -15.22 -9.05
N PHE A 176 4.71 -15.33 -9.90
CA PHE A 176 4.83 -16.41 -10.88
C PHE A 176 6.04 -17.31 -10.64
N GLU A 177 6.03 -18.49 -11.28
CA GLU A 177 7.13 -19.46 -11.21
C GLU A 177 8.47 -18.87 -11.68
N SER A 178 8.46 -18.01 -12.71
CA SER A 178 9.68 -17.33 -13.20
C SER A 178 10.16 -16.16 -12.32
N GLY A 179 9.56 -16.01 -11.14
CA GLY A 179 9.87 -14.98 -10.16
C GLY A 179 8.79 -13.92 -10.02
N LEU A 180 8.99 -13.05 -9.03
CA LEU A 180 8.10 -11.92 -8.74
C LEU A 180 8.36 -10.78 -9.74
N ARG A 181 7.38 -10.49 -10.59
CA ARG A 181 7.53 -9.57 -11.72
C ARG A 181 6.41 -8.54 -11.78
N CYS A 182 6.74 -7.34 -12.22
CA CYS A 182 5.76 -6.33 -12.61
C CYS A 182 5.55 -6.31 -14.11
N VAL A 183 4.31 -6.26 -14.56
CA VAL A 183 3.93 -5.97 -15.95
C VAL A 183 3.34 -4.55 -15.98
N PRO A 184 4.13 -3.53 -16.36
CA PRO A 184 3.61 -2.18 -16.54
C PRO A 184 2.58 -2.15 -17.66
N ILE A 185 1.48 -1.40 -17.48
CA ILE A 185 0.45 -1.25 -18.52
C ILE A 185 1.05 -0.69 -19.81
N SER A 186 2.03 0.21 -19.71
CA SER A 186 2.73 0.75 -20.89
C SER A 186 3.39 -0.31 -21.78
N LYS A 187 3.78 -1.47 -21.23
CA LYS A 187 4.35 -2.58 -22.01
C LYS A 187 3.31 -3.48 -22.68
N ILE A 188 2.04 -3.38 -22.30
CA ILE A 188 0.94 -4.19 -22.82
C ILE A 188 -0.24 -3.36 -23.35
N GLY A 189 -0.07 -2.04 -23.48
CA GLY A 189 -1.13 -1.08 -23.78
C GLY A 189 -1.96 -1.42 -25.01
N GLY A 190 -1.31 -1.80 -26.12
CA GLY A 190 -2.02 -2.19 -27.35
C GLY A 190 -2.94 -3.41 -27.14
N GLN A 191 -2.53 -4.41 -26.37
CA GLN A 191 -3.38 -5.57 -26.08
C GLN A 191 -4.48 -5.21 -25.07
N VAL A 192 -4.17 -4.38 -24.07
CA VAL A 192 -5.15 -3.85 -23.12
C VAL A 192 -6.26 -3.08 -23.84
N GLU A 193 -5.90 -2.19 -24.76
CA GLU A 193 -6.84 -1.41 -25.57
C GLU A 193 -7.79 -2.32 -26.34
N GLN A 194 -7.24 -3.33 -27.02
CA GLN A 194 -8.02 -4.29 -27.79
C GLN A 194 -8.97 -5.13 -26.91
N ILE A 195 -8.53 -5.50 -25.71
CA ILE A 195 -9.35 -6.22 -24.71
C ILE A 195 -10.50 -5.33 -24.22
N ILE A 196 -10.22 -4.06 -23.92
CA ILE A 196 -11.24 -3.08 -23.48
C ILE A 196 -12.26 -2.83 -24.58
N LYS A 197 -11.82 -2.74 -25.84
CA LYS A 197 -12.68 -2.66 -27.05
C LYS A 197 -13.41 -3.97 -27.37
N ASN A 198 -13.19 -5.02 -26.57
CA ASN A 198 -13.81 -6.34 -26.69
C ASN A 198 -13.70 -6.97 -28.09
N ILE A 199 -12.53 -6.84 -28.71
CA ILE A 199 -12.25 -7.44 -30.03
C ILE A 199 -12.28 -8.97 -29.90
N PRO A 200 -13.16 -9.70 -30.61
CA PRO A 200 -13.37 -11.14 -30.40
C PRO A 200 -12.15 -12.04 -30.61
N SER A 201 -11.24 -11.65 -31.52
CA SER A 201 -10.04 -12.43 -31.87
C SER A 201 -8.90 -12.30 -30.85
N VAL A 202 -9.02 -11.37 -29.89
CA VAL A 202 -7.90 -11.01 -29.01
C VAL A 202 -7.92 -11.87 -27.75
N LYS A 203 -6.80 -12.55 -27.51
CA LYS A 203 -6.61 -13.34 -26.30
C LYS A 203 -6.61 -12.42 -25.08
N LYS A 204 -7.42 -12.77 -24.08
CA LYS A 204 -7.51 -12.06 -22.79
C LYS A 204 -6.48 -12.57 -21.78
N SER A 205 -5.37 -13.08 -22.28
CA SER A 205 -4.23 -13.55 -21.51
C SER A 205 -2.93 -13.24 -22.23
N ILE A 206 -1.87 -13.02 -21.45
CA ILE A 206 -0.56 -12.60 -21.91
C ILE A 206 0.50 -13.46 -21.23
N PRO A 207 1.38 -14.16 -21.97
CA PRO A 207 2.55 -14.80 -21.37
C PRO A 207 3.51 -13.73 -20.86
N VAL A 208 3.90 -13.82 -19.59
CA VAL A 208 4.82 -12.87 -18.96
C VAL A 208 6.25 -13.33 -19.16
N ASN A 209 7.08 -12.42 -19.69
CA ASN A 209 8.48 -12.68 -20.03
C ASN A 209 9.31 -11.40 -19.87
N LYS A 210 10.62 -11.49 -20.10
CA LYS A 210 11.55 -10.35 -19.92
C LYS A 210 11.24 -9.13 -20.79
N ASN A 211 10.53 -9.28 -21.91
CA ASN A 211 10.24 -8.18 -22.82
C ASN A 211 9.08 -7.31 -22.32
N ASN A 212 8.06 -7.95 -21.73
CA ASN A 212 6.84 -7.26 -21.26
C ASN A 212 6.78 -7.05 -19.74
N SER A 213 7.81 -7.47 -18.99
CA SER A 213 7.84 -7.32 -17.55
C SER A 213 9.20 -6.85 -17.03
N VAL A 214 9.24 -6.53 -15.75
CA VAL A 214 10.40 -6.04 -14.99
C VAL A 214 10.44 -6.81 -13.67
N VAL A 215 11.62 -7.08 -13.13
CA VAL A 215 11.72 -7.73 -11.81
C VAL A 215 11.22 -6.75 -10.74
N PHE A 216 10.48 -7.25 -9.74
CA PHE A 216 9.87 -6.38 -8.74
C PHE A 216 10.88 -5.55 -7.96
N THR A 217 12.03 -6.13 -7.59
CA THR A 217 13.12 -5.40 -6.92
C THR A 217 13.63 -4.22 -7.74
N ASP A 218 13.70 -4.36 -9.06
CA ASP A 218 14.15 -3.30 -9.96
C ASP A 218 13.10 -2.18 -10.06
N VAL A 219 11.81 -2.55 -10.08
CA VAL A 219 10.71 -1.56 -10.01
C VAL A 219 10.80 -0.78 -8.70
N ILE A 220 10.99 -1.43 -7.56
CA ILE A 220 11.12 -0.74 -6.27
C ILE A 220 12.37 0.16 -6.25
N ALA A 221 13.50 -0.29 -6.77
CA ALA A 221 14.73 0.51 -6.84
C ALA A 221 14.57 1.75 -7.75
N ASP A 222 13.86 1.63 -8.87
CA ASP A 222 13.60 2.74 -9.81
C ASP A 222 12.85 3.92 -9.15
N ALA A 223 12.08 3.68 -8.08
CA ALA A 223 11.39 4.73 -7.35
C ALA A 223 12.36 5.80 -6.81
N PHE A 224 13.55 5.37 -6.37
CA PHE A 224 14.54 6.21 -5.68
C PHE A 224 15.59 6.80 -6.65
N GLY A 225 15.45 6.53 -7.95
CA GLY A 225 16.27 7.15 -8.99
C GLY A 225 15.98 8.65 -9.14
N ALA A 226 16.96 9.39 -9.70
CA ALA A 226 16.80 10.81 -10.03
C ALA A 226 15.57 11.04 -10.94
N SER A 227 15.46 10.21 -11.97
CA SER A 227 14.26 9.97 -12.79
C SER A 227 13.72 8.58 -12.50
N SER A 228 12.44 8.35 -12.79
CA SER A 228 11.81 7.04 -12.66
C SER A 228 10.99 6.74 -13.91
N THR A 229 11.04 5.48 -14.35
CA THR A 229 10.27 4.97 -15.50
C THR A 229 8.98 4.30 -15.04
N TYR A 230 9.02 3.67 -13.86
CA TYR A 230 7.97 2.80 -13.33
C TYR A 230 7.18 3.43 -12.19
N TRP A 231 7.44 4.71 -11.89
CA TRP A 231 6.73 5.49 -10.89
C TRP A 231 6.40 6.85 -11.45
N ARG A 232 5.24 7.35 -11.06
CA ARG A 232 4.84 8.72 -11.31
C ARG A 232 5.40 9.62 -10.23
N THR A 233 5.94 10.75 -10.64
CA THR A 233 6.18 11.87 -9.72
C THR A 233 4.89 12.61 -9.48
N ILE A 234 4.54 12.78 -8.21
CA ILE A 234 3.39 13.58 -7.78
C ILE A 234 3.89 14.72 -6.91
N GLU A 235 3.28 15.89 -7.09
CA GLU A 235 3.50 17.03 -6.23
C GLU A 235 2.77 16.86 -4.89
N ARG A 236 3.22 17.57 -3.87
CA ARG A 236 2.63 17.49 -2.52
C ARG A 236 1.18 17.99 -2.50
N SER A 237 0.83 18.93 -3.38
CA SER A 237 -0.54 19.39 -3.62
C SER A 237 -1.45 18.26 -4.10
N GLU A 238 -0.96 17.41 -5.01
CA GLU A 238 -1.70 16.27 -5.57
C GLU A 238 -1.96 15.18 -4.51
N LEU A 239 -1.13 15.03 -3.48
CA LEU A 239 -1.34 14.03 -2.40
C LEU A 239 -2.69 14.20 -1.70
N SER A 240 -3.20 15.43 -1.58
CA SER A 240 -4.49 15.71 -0.93
C SER A 240 -5.69 15.19 -1.73
N SER A 241 -5.50 14.95 -3.02
CA SER A 241 -6.51 14.40 -3.94
C SER A 241 -6.54 12.87 -3.99
N LEU A 242 -5.52 12.22 -3.42
CA LEU A 242 -5.41 10.78 -3.34
C LEU A 242 -6.27 10.23 -2.18
N PRO A 243 -6.64 8.93 -2.21
CA PRO A 243 -7.35 8.27 -1.12
C PRO A 243 -6.61 8.39 0.22
N SER A 244 -7.28 8.08 1.34
CA SER A 244 -6.60 8.07 2.64
C SER A 244 -5.46 7.05 2.67
N ALA A 245 -4.26 7.52 3.04
CA ALA A 245 -3.08 6.67 3.18
C ALA A 245 -2.87 6.21 4.62
N ILE A 246 -2.55 4.93 4.81
CA ILE A 246 -1.98 4.41 6.04
C ILE A 246 -0.48 4.72 6.03
N ARG A 247 -0.04 5.58 6.95
CA ARG A 247 1.38 5.91 7.09
C ARG A 247 2.09 4.74 7.77
N LEU A 248 2.84 3.97 6.98
CA LEU A 248 3.52 2.76 7.47
C LEU A 248 4.66 3.08 8.45
N THR A 249 5.17 4.31 8.40
CA THR A 249 6.13 4.81 9.39
C THR A 249 5.61 4.77 10.81
N GLU A 250 4.32 5.02 11.04
CA GLU A 250 3.70 4.95 12.37
C GLU A 250 3.71 3.52 12.90
N ILE A 251 3.44 2.53 12.05
CA ILE A 251 3.49 1.11 12.42
C ILE A 251 4.92 0.67 12.70
N GLY A 252 5.88 1.03 11.83
CA GLY A 252 7.28 0.69 12.03
C GLY A 252 7.86 1.30 13.32
N GLN A 253 7.40 2.48 13.74
CA GLN A 253 7.81 3.11 15.01
C GLN A 253 7.37 2.33 16.25
N LEU A 254 6.33 1.49 16.15
CA LEU A 254 5.91 0.62 17.26
C LEU A 254 6.90 -0.54 17.50
N MET A 255 7.76 -0.84 16.53
CA MET A 255 8.70 -1.95 16.60
C MET A 255 10.02 -1.52 17.22
N LYS A 256 10.27 -1.97 18.45
CA LYS A 256 11.57 -1.79 19.12
C LYS A 256 12.57 -2.83 18.60
N ILE A 257 13.72 -2.37 18.13
CA ILE A 257 14.86 -3.23 17.82
C ILE A 257 15.88 -3.15 18.97
N TYR A 258 16.34 -4.31 19.38
CA TYR A 258 17.44 -4.48 20.31
C TYR A 258 18.59 -5.15 19.56
N VAL A 259 19.77 -4.55 19.62
CA VAL A 259 20.99 -5.13 19.06
C VAL A 259 21.79 -5.70 20.22
N ILE A 260 21.99 -7.01 20.20
CA ILE A 260 22.79 -7.72 21.20
C ILE A 260 24.06 -8.17 20.51
N THR A 261 25.21 -7.84 21.07
CA THR A 261 26.50 -8.41 20.66
C THR A 261 26.63 -9.78 21.30
N ASP A 262 26.91 -10.82 20.51
CA ASP A 262 27.28 -12.13 21.06
C ASP A 262 28.53 -11.95 21.94
N ASP A 263 28.34 -11.97 23.25
CA ASP A 263 29.43 -12.09 24.20
C ASP A 263 29.97 -13.53 24.09
N PRO A 264 31.30 -13.75 23.97
CA PRO A 264 31.89 -15.08 23.98
C PRO A 264 31.53 -15.93 25.22
N ASN A 265 31.00 -15.31 26.30
CA ASN A 265 30.54 -16.00 27.50
C ASN A 265 29.07 -16.47 27.46
N GLY A 266 28.37 -16.28 26.33
CA GLY A 266 26.99 -16.71 26.14
C GLY A 266 25.95 -15.62 26.42
N TRP A 267 24.68 -15.97 26.18
CA TRP A 267 23.55 -15.05 26.22
C TRP A 267 23.11 -14.87 27.68
N ASP A 268 23.40 -13.73 28.29
CA ASP A 268 22.73 -13.36 29.55
C ASP A 268 21.28 -12.96 29.23
N ASN A 269 20.33 -13.77 29.69
CA ASN A 269 18.89 -13.54 29.53
C ASN A 269 18.35 -12.44 30.47
N SER A 270 19.22 -11.70 31.17
CA SER A 270 18.82 -10.50 31.90
C SER A 270 18.57 -9.34 30.92
N LEU A 271 17.42 -9.36 30.26
CA LEU A 271 16.80 -8.14 29.72
C LEU A 271 16.40 -7.28 30.92
N ASP A 272 17.37 -6.62 31.54
CA ASP A 272 17.12 -5.59 32.53
C ASP A 272 16.39 -4.46 31.79
N ALA A 273 15.06 -4.45 31.90
CA ALA A 273 14.16 -3.50 31.27
C ALA A 273 14.46 -2.04 31.68
N SER A 274 15.41 -1.83 32.58
CA SER A 274 15.94 -0.52 32.95
C SER A 274 16.93 0.09 31.95
N SER A 275 17.51 -0.67 30.99
CA SER A 275 18.46 -0.09 30.03
C SER A 275 18.68 -0.85 28.69
N PRO A 276 17.65 -1.26 27.94
CA PRO A 276 17.88 -1.41 26.51
C PRO A 276 18.15 -0.03 25.90
N THR A 277 19.28 0.14 25.21
CA THR A 277 19.50 1.34 24.39
C THR A 277 18.50 1.29 23.25
N VAL A 278 17.42 2.06 23.39
CA VAL A 278 16.49 2.31 22.30
C VAL A 278 17.27 3.03 21.20
N VAL A 279 17.75 2.30 20.19
CA VAL A 279 18.34 2.90 18.98
C VAL A 279 17.23 3.34 18.03
N SER A 280 16.17 3.94 18.56
CA SER A 280 15.38 4.90 17.80
C SER A 280 15.78 6.28 18.31
N LYS A 281 16.80 6.88 17.69
CA LYS A 281 16.95 8.35 17.72
C LYS A 281 15.83 8.96 16.87
N VAL A 282 14.57 8.64 17.16
CA VAL A 282 13.42 9.39 16.71
C VAL A 282 13.17 10.38 17.84
N LYS A 283 13.80 11.56 17.75
CA LYS A 283 13.42 12.68 18.59
C LYS A 283 11.94 12.92 18.28
N ALA A 284 11.06 12.62 19.23
CA ALA A 284 9.64 12.82 19.08
C ALA A 284 9.40 14.29 18.71
N ILE A 285 8.99 14.55 17.47
CA ILE A 285 8.45 15.84 17.05
C ILE A 285 7.03 15.88 17.63
N ASN A 286 6.90 16.29 18.88
CA ASN A 286 5.68 16.85 19.46
C ASN A 286 5.94 17.35 20.88
N GLU A 287 6.69 18.44 21.01
CA GLU A 287 6.54 19.36 22.15
C GLU A 287 6.54 20.79 21.62
N ASN A 288 5.43 21.20 20.98
CA ASN A 288 5.04 22.61 20.96
C ASN A 288 4.53 22.96 22.36
N LYS A 289 5.46 23.24 23.28
CA LYS A 289 5.19 24.00 24.51
C LYS A 289 5.81 25.37 24.34
N ASP A 290 5.15 26.22 23.56
CA ASP A 290 5.30 27.66 23.64
C ASP A 290 4.07 28.32 23.00
N LEU A 291 2.96 28.31 23.74
CA LEU A 291 1.98 29.39 23.66
C LEU A 291 1.76 29.89 25.08
N LYS A 292 2.55 30.91 25.39
CA LYS A 292 2.43 31.82 26.52
C LYS A 292 0.99 32.25 26.73
N GLU A 293 0.61 32.24 28.01
CA GLU A 293 -0.13 33.28 28.70
C GLU A 293 -0.71 34.39 27.80
N SER A 294 -2.02 34.33 27.59
CA SER A 294 -2.88 35.51 27.69
C SER A 294 -4.11 35.11 28.48
N LYS A 295 -3.99 35.21 29.80
CA LYS A 295 -5.13 35.51 30.66
C LYS A 295 -5.61 36.92 30.30
N ASP A 296 -6.91 37.09 30.37
CA ASP A 296 -7.67 38.34 30.31
C ASP A 296 -8.07 38.82 28.90
N LEU A 297 -9.32 38.48 28.52
CA LEU A 297 -10.36 39.48 28.28
C LEU A 297 -11.73 38.82 28.01
N LYS A 298 -12.66 39.11 28.95
CA LYS A 298 -14.11 39.33 28.80
C LYS A 298 -15.05 38.16 28.52
N GLU A 299 -15.78 37.82 29.58
CA GLU A 299 -17.25 37.82 29.64
C GLU A 299 -17.96 38.29 28.36
N SER A 300 -18.72 37.37 27.75
CA SER A 300 -20.04 37.70 27.22
C SER A 300 -20.98 36.50 27.42
N LYS A 301 -22.05 36.78 28.18
CA LYS A 301 -23.26 35.98 28.33
C LYS A 301 -23.98 35.76 26.99
N ASP A 302 -24.91 34.79 27.04
CA ASP A 302 -26.02 34.54 26.10
C ASP A 302 -25.66 33.65 24.89
N LEU A 303 -26.42 32.64 24.46
CA LEU A 303 -27.80 32.23 24.68
C LEU A 303 -27.97 30.76 24.21
N LYS A 304 -28.88 30.04 24.87
CA LYS A 304 -29.67 28.87 24.41
C LYS A 304 -29.41 28.35 22.98
N GLU A 305 -28.90 27.13 22.87
CA GLU A 305 -29.42 26.08 21.96
C GLU A 305 -28.65 24.76 22.15
N SER A 306 -29.39 23.64 22.23
CA SER A 306 -28.96 22.22 22.11
C SER A 306 -29.59 21.27 23.14
N LYS A 307 -30.77 21.59 23.67
CA LYS A 307 -31.58 20.61 24.44
C LYS A 307 -32.30 19.57 23.55
N ASP A 308 -32.24 19.70 22.22
CA ASP A 308 -33.03 18.86 21.29
C ASP A 308 -32.28 17.65 20.70
N LEU A 309 -31.02 17.42 21.05
CA LEU A 309 -30.25 16.27 20.57
C LEU A 309 -30.31 15.02 21.48
N LYS A 310 -30.85 15.13 22.69
CA LYS A 310 -30.98 13.98 23.61
C LYS A 310 -32.29 13.20 23.47
N GLU A 311 -33.33 13.78 22.85
CA GLU A 311 -34.62 13.10 22.66
C GLU A 311 -34.67 12.20 21.41
N SER A 312 -33.85 12.50 20.40
CA SER A 312 -33.77 11.70 19.16
C SER A 312 -32.95 10.41 19.31
N VAL A 313 -32.08 10.31 20.33
CA VAL A 313 -31.26 9.12 20.61
C VAL A 313 -32.04 8.06 21.39
N ASN A 314 -33.01 8.44 22.23
CA ASN A 314 -33.83 7.47 22.98
C ASN A 314 -34.93 6.82 22.14
N ARG A 315 -35.53 7.53 21.17
CA ARG A 315 -36.57 6.94 20.29
C ARG A 315 -36.02 5.91 19.28
N LYS A 316 -34.71 5.88 19.01
CA LYS A 316 -34.10 4.86 18.13
C LYS A 316 -33.77 3.56 18.85
N ARG A 317 -33.66 3.55 20.19
CA ARG A 317 -33.36 2.33 20.97
C ARG A 317 -34.60 1.48 21.26
N GLU A 318 -35.79 2.08 21.36
CA GLU A 318 -37.03 1.34 21.60
C GLU A 318 -37.53 0.58 20.34
N LYS A 319 -37.35 1.14 19.14
CA LYS A 319 -37.75 0.46 17.89
C LYS A 319 -36.87 -0.73 17.48
N SER A 320 -35.68 -0.87 18.06
CA SER A 320 -34.79 -2.03 17.83
C SER A 320 -35.05 -3.21 18.75
N ALA A 321 -35.77 -3.01 19.87
CA ALA A 321 -36.14 -4.07 20.81
C ALA A 321 -37.39 -4.84 20.36
N GLU A 322 -38.40 -4.16 19.79
CA GLU A 322 -39.64 -4.81 19.33
C GLU A 322 -39.48 -5.69 18.08
N LYS A 323 -38.45 -5.49 17.26
CA LYS A 323 -38.20 -6.32 16.06
C LYS A 323 -37.48 -7.64 16.33
N LYS A 324 -36.89 -7.84 17.52
CA LYS A 324 -36.21 -9.10 17.88
C LYS A 324 -37.13 -10.15 18.51
N ASP A 325 -38.29 -9.76 19.04
CA ASP A 325 -39.27 -10.70 19.63
C ASP A 325 -40.26 -11.28 18.59
N ALA A 326 -40.38 -10.69 17.41
CA ALA A 326 -41.30 -11.17 16.38
C ALA A 326 -40.74 -12.32 15.51
N SER A 327 -39.44 -12.61 15.57
CA SER A 327 -38.79 -13.60 14.68
C SER A 327 -38.66 -15.01 15.28
N ASN A 328 -38.99 -15.22 16.57
CA ASN A 328 -38.83 -16.51 17.26
C ASN A 328 -40.15 -17.28 17.50
N ARG A 329 -41.24 -16.95 16.81
CA ARG A 329 -42.56 -17.58 17.04
C ARG A 329 -43.17 -18.35 15.86
N VAL A 330 -42.40 -18.68 14.82
CA VAL A 330 -42.90 -19.40 13.63
C VAL A 330 -42.07 -20.65 13.30
N VAL A 331 -41.89 -21.57 14.25
CA VAL A 331 -41.64 -23.00 13.94
C VAL A 331 -42.21 -23.87 15.07
N ALA A 332 -43.52 -24.11 15.06
CA ALA A 332 -44.17 -25.27 15.69
C ALA A 332 -45.68 -25.23 15.43
N LYS A 333 -46.16 -25.97 14.40
CA LYS A 333 -47.33 -26.89 14.47
C LYS A 333 -47.84 -27.31 13.09
N LYS A 334 -48.13 -28.62 13.01
CA LYS A 334 -48.89 -29.43 12.02
C LYS A 334 -48.05 -29.92 10.83
N LYS A 335 -47.94 -31.23 10.57
CA LYS A 335 -48.74 -32.40 10.97
C LYS A 335 -47.87 -33.54 11.47
#